data_AF-A0A0D2IAB9-F1
#
_entry.id   AF-A0A0D2IAB9-F1
#
_cell.length_a   1.000
_cell.length_b   1.000
_cell.length_c   1.000
_cell.angle_alpha   90.00
_cell.angle_beta   90.00
_cell.angle_gamma   90.00
#
_symmetry.space_group_name_H-M   'P 1'
#
loop_
_entity.id
_entity.type
_entity.pdbx_description
1 polymer ?
#
loop_
_entity_poly.entity_id
_entity_poly.type
_entity_poly.pdbx_seq_one_letter_code
_entity_poly.pdbx_strand_id
1 'polypeptide(L)'
;MAPLLPPELLYMILQKCPCRRSQIQQLLTFYNDTFHPPPVLVAYGLDPDRTGKTTTIISVLESRNLQYGVIKSHECLSQRHLLSKIFAACISAFHGDDDHQLEDHGFDRTDSINALLENLRRLFEHSAKKKRFVAVIEDADAVATKGQGPGGGQTLLPALARLGDLVPGFSIILTSSSPRPLTLHKAGVPCVHFPPYTRAEAISIIISQTTPTTTAPPLLSDSAAHSKLYAQFVMTVYDSLISSTASTSIETFRLACERLWPRFIHPIVSGQEPPGNAKSWDFARLLVANRGLFRSEGEDALQNTFPRKPQQNGLEDDSVIPSAPATPSKRATPESSHPASSRQPSSKPSLSESSTMTRRPSLLKHFPTLVLLSAYLASHTLPKHDILLFSRLSATSSSTSKKIRRLRQTPTKKKTTSTSTKDAATPTKSRTKSLFAAGANFGIPRPFTLERLVAILRAIHPQGIPNRPGRGVSDRIYRELGELERLRLVVRWSGSGTATGAGGTGDDAGDEKWRVNVGREWVVNMGRMWGMGVSEYEIDHDL
;
A
#
# COMPACT_ATOMS: atom_id res chain seq x y z
N MET A 1 13.54 -40.50 26.32
CA MET A 1 12.31 -40.05 27.01
C MET A 1 11.89 -38.73 26.39
N ALA A 2 10.68 -38.61 25.86
CA ALA A 2 10.14 -37.30 25.48
C ALA A 2 9.77 -36.54 26.77
N PRO A 3 10.15 -35.26 26.94
CA PRO A 3 9.72 -34.48 28.09
C PRO A 3 8.20 -34.30 28.02
N LEU A 4 7.48 -34.98 28.90
CA LEU A 4 6.03 -34.87 29.02
C LEU A 4 5.68 -33.45 29.46
N LEU A 5 5.21 -32.66 28.50
CA LEU A 5 4.70 -31.32 28.72
C LEU A 5 3.50 -31.37 29.68
N PRO A 6 3.44 -30.52 30.72
CA PRO A 6 2.23 -30.38 31.53
C PRO A 6 1.03 -30.06 30.62
N PRO A 7 -0.02 -30.90 30.60
CA PRO A 7 -1.15 -30.70 29.68
C PRO A 7 -1.91 -29.40 29.97
N GLU A 8 -1.85 -28.93 31.21
CA GLU A 8 -2.44 -27.67 31.71
C GLU A 8 -1.86 -26.44 30.99
N LEU A 9 -0.53 -26.35 30.86
CA LEU A 9 0.14 -25.24 30.15
C LEU A 9 -0.26 -25.22 28.66
N LEU A 10 -0.35 -26.39 28.03
CA LEU A 10 -0.80 -26.51 26.64
C LEU A 10 -2.26 -26.04 26.49
N TYR A 11 -3.14 -26.36 27.45
CA TYR A 11 -4.53 -25.93 27.45
C TYR A 11 -4.65 -24.41 27.62
N MET A 12 -3.94 -23.81 28.58
CA MET A 12 -3.92 -22.35 28.78
C MET A 12 -3.46 -21.59 27.53
N ILE A 13 -2.38 -22.04 26.88
CA ILE A 13 -1.88 -21.40 25.66
C ILE A 13 -2.87 -21.59 24.50
N LEU A 14 -3.50 -22.76 24.38
CA LEU A 14 -4.53 -23.02 23.36
C LEU A 14 -5.79 -22.18 23.55
N GLN A 15 -6.13 -21.79 24.78
CA GLN A 15 -7.22 -20.86 25.05
C GLN A 15 -6.91 -19.45 24.53
N LYS A 16 -5.65 -18.98 24.66
CA LYS A 16 -5.18 -17.72 24.05
C LYS A 16 -5.00 -17.82 22.53
N CYS A 17 -4.46 -18.95 22.05
CA CYS A 17 -4.02 -19.18 20.67
C CYS A 17 -4.65 -20.47 20.11
N PRO A 18 -5.95 -20.45 19.77
CA PRO A 18 -6.66 -21.61 19.19
C PRO A 18 -6.02 -22.11 17.89
N CYS A 19 -6.22 -23.39 17.59
CA CYS A 19 -5.75 -24.07 16.36
C CYS A 19 -4.23 -24.10 16.12
N ARG A 20 -3.38 -23.71 17.09
CA ARG A 20 -1.91 -23.70 16.97
C ARG A 20 -1.16 -24.80 17.72
N ARG A 21 -1.83 -25.93 18.02
CA ARG A 21 -1.32 -27.00 18.90
C ARG A 21 0.06 -27.52 18.52
N SER A 22 0.31 -27.80 17.24
CA SER A 22 1.60 -28.35 16.80
C SER A 22 2.74 -27.31 16.88
N GLN A 23 2.48 -26.04 16.55
CA GLN A 23 3.47 -24.96 16.70
C GLN A 23 3.79 -24.70 18.18
N ILE A 24 2.77 -24.68 19.04
CA ILE A 24 2.93 -24.51 20.49
C ILE A 24 3.76 -25.67 21.06
N GLN A 25 3.47 -26.92 20.69
CA GLN A 25 4.25 -28.08 21.12
C GLN A 25 5.71 -28.02 20.64
N GLN A 26 5.97 -27.61 19.39
CA GLN A 26 7.33 -27.42 18.87
C GLN A 26 8.08 -26.32 19.65
N LEU A 27 7.48 -25.14 19.84
CA LEU A 27 8.09 -24.05 20.59
C LEU A 27 8.36 -24.43 22.06
N LEU A 28 7.42 -25.07 22.74
CA LEU A 28 7.60 -25.58 24.11
C LEU A 28 8.64 -26.70 24.22
N THR A 29 8.94 -27.40 23.12
CA THR A 29 10.01 -28.40 23.05
C THR A 29 11.36 -27.73 22.88
N PHE A 30 11.48 -26.68 22.07
CA PHE A 30 12.72 -25.92 21.92
C PHE A 30 13.05 -25.04 23.14
N TYR A 31 12.04 -24.41 23.73
CA TYR A 31 12.14 -23.57 24.94
C TYR A 31 11.68 -24.35 26.17
N ASN A 32 12.45 -25.38 26.49
CA ASN A 32 12.29 -26.16 27.71
C ASN A 32 13.32 -25.72 28.78
N ASP A 33 13.03 -26.05 30.04
CA ASP A 33 13.86 -25.64 31.17
C ASP A 33 15.13 -26.49 31.30
N THR A 34 15.04 -27.76 30.89
CA THR A 34 16.06 -28.82 31.02
C THR A 34 17.29 -28.68 30.14
N PHE A 35 17.13 -28.12 28.94
CA PHE A 35 18.19 -27.94 27.93
C PHE A 35 18.43 -26.44 27.68
N HIS A 36 19.54 -26.12 27.03
CA HIS A 36 19.77 -24.76 26.55
C HIS A 36 18.86 -24.47 25.35
N PRO A 37 18.23 -23.28 25.28
CA PRO A 37 17.42 -22.89 24.13
C PRO A 37 18.30 -22.80 22.87
N PRO A 38 17.74 -23.00 21.66
CA PRO A 38 18.50 -22.83 20.44
C PRO A 38 19.01 -21.37 20.33
N PRO A 39 20.25 -21.15 19.85
CA PRO A 39 20.85 -19.82 19.73
C PRO A 39 20.07 -18.91 18.76
N VAL A 40 19.45 -19.52 17.74
CA VAL A 40 18.54 -18.88 16.80
C VAL A 40 17.44 -19.86 16.40
N LEU A 41 16.20 -19.36 16.27
CA LEU A 41 15.04 -20.09 15.76
C LEU A 41 14.27 -19.21 14.77
N VAL A 42 13.74 -19.79 13.69
CA VAL A 42 12.97 -19.07 12.66
C VAL A 42 11.50 -19.49 12.68
N ALA A 43 10.60 -18.55 12.94
CA ALA A 43 9.16 -18.74 12.82
C ALA A 43 8.67 -18.18 11.48
N TYR A 44 8.29 -19.04 10.53
CA TYR A 44 7.95 -18.64 9.16
C TYR A 44 6.52 -19.00 8.76
N GLY A 45 5.91 -18.16 7.94
CA GLY A 45 4.52 -18.24 7.49
C GLY A 45 4.05 -16.86 7.05
N LEU A 46 2.83 -16.71 6.49
CA LEU A 46 2.33 -15.38 6.09
C LEU A 46 2.37 -14.35 7.25
N ASP A 47 2.31 -13.06 6.91
CA ASP A 47 2.60 -11.89 7.78
C ASP A 47 2.19 -12.07 9.26
N PRO A 48 3.00 -11.61 10.23
CA PRO A 48 2.80 -11.88 11.66
C PRO A 48 1.38 -11.60 12.16
N ASP A 49 0.80 -10.46 11.75
CA ASP A 49 -0.56 -10.03 12.09
C ASP A 49 -1.66 -10.95 11.53
N ARG A 50 -1.39 -11.69 10.45
CA ARG A 50 -2.35 -12.60 9.80
C ARG A 50 -2.40 -13.95 10.48
N THR A 51 -1.24 -14.45 10.91
CA THR A 51 -1.06 -15.82 11.39
C THR A 51 -1.03 -15.94 12.91
N GLY A 52 -0.80 -14.84 13.64
CA GLY A 52 -0.67 -14.84 15.10
C GLY A 52 0.68 -15.37 15.60
N LYS A 53 1.73 -15.29 14.75
CA LYS A 53 3.09 -15.77 15.05
C LYS A 53 3.59 -15.22 16.39
N THR A 54 3.64 -13.90 16.52
CA THR A 54 4.19 -13.23 17.70
C THR A 54 3.37 -13.50 18.96
N THR A 55 2.03 -13.44 18.88
CA THR A 55 1.14 -13.75 20.01
C THR A 55 1.33 -15.16 20.54
N THR A 56 1.52 -16.14 19.63
CA THR A 56 1.81 -17.53 20.00
C THR A 56 3.17 -17.66 20.68
N ILE A 57 4.21 -17.02 20.12
CA ILE A 57 5.57 -17.01 20.67
C ILE A 57 5.59 -16.37 22.07
N ILE A 58 5.01 -15.18 22.21
CA ILE A 58 4.88 -14.46 23.49
C ILE A 58 4.17 -15.33 24.51
N SER A 59 2.99 -15.88 24.18
CA SER A 59 2.22 -16.73 25.10
C SER A 59 3.01 -17.96 25.58
N VAL A 60 3.87 -18.53 24.73
CA VAL A 60 4.77 -19.65 25.11
C VAL A 60 5.90 -19.19 26.02
N LEU A 61 6.52 -18.03 25.75
CA LEU A 61 7.61 -17.48 26.57
C LEU A 61 7.11 -17.02 27.96
N GLU A 62 5.95 -16.36 28.01
CA GLU A 62 5.23 -16.02 29.24
C GLU A 62 4.94 -17.28 30.08
N SER A 63 4.35 -18.31 29.47
CA SER A 63 3.99 -19.56 30.18
C SER A 63 5.19 -20.36 30.69
N ARG A 64 6.40 -20.02 30.21
CA ARG A 64 7.69 -20.58 30.68
C ARG A 64 8.46 -19.63 31.61
N ASN A 65 7.90 -18.46 31.94
CA ASN A 65 8.57 -17.41 32.72
C ASN A 65 9.97 -17.02 32.17
N LEU A 66 10.17 -17.11 30.85
CA LEU A 66 11.41 -16.69 30.19
C LEU A 66 11.41 -15.17 30.00
N GLN A 67 12.55 -14.53 30.26
CA GLN A 67 12.71 -13.12 29.94
C GLN A 67 12.78 -12.94 28.42
N TYR A 68 11.99 -12.02 27.87
CA TYR A 68 11.93 -11.77 26.45
C TYR A 68 11.77 -10.28 26.12
N GLY A 69 12.20 -9.89 24.93
CA GLY A 69 11.96 -8.57 24.38
C GLY A 69 11.44 -8.70 22.95
N VAL A 70 10.40 -7.92 22.61
CA VAL A 70 9.80 -7.91 21.26
C VAL A 70 10.33 -6.70 20.49
N ILE A 71 11.13 -6.95 19.46
CA ILE A 71 11.75 -5.94 18.63
C ILE A 71 11.05 -5.90 17.27
N LYS A 72 10.14 -4.93 17.12
CA LYS A 72 9.47 -4.62 15.86
C LYS A 72 10.46 -4.05 14.84
N SER A 73 10.86 -4.85 13.85
CA SER A 73 11.81 -4.37 12.84
C SER A 73 11.26 -3.21 12.03
N HIS A 74 9.95 -3.12 11.80
CA HIS A 74 9.35 -2.00 11.05
C HIS A 74 9.58 -0.64 11.72
N GLU A 75 9.61 -0.57 13.06
CA GLU A 75 9.91 0.65 13.82
C GLU A 75 11.40 1.06 13.75
N CYS A 76 12.31 0.11 13.46
CA CYS A 76 13.73 0.35 13.34
C CYS A 76 14.10 0.90 11.94
N LEU A 77 14.37 2.20 11.84
CA LEU A 77 14.74 2.85 10.58
C LEU A 77 16.14 2.46 10.05
N SER A 78 17.04 1.98 10.90
CA SER A 78 18.42 1.63 10.53
C SER A 78 18.93 0.44 11.35
N GLN A 79 20.02 -0.18 10.88
CA GLN A 79 20.75 -1.23 11.62
C GLN A 79 21.14 -0.76 13.04
N ARG A 80 21.68 0.45 13.18
CA ARG A 80 22.03 1.04 14.48
C ARG A 80 20.84 1.06 15.43
N HIS A 81 19.69 1.53 14.96
CA HIS A 81 18.46 1.58 15.76
C HIS A 81 18.00 0.17 16.18
N LEU A 82 18.11 -0.83 15.29
CA LEU A 82 17.82 -2.23 15.63
C LEU A 82 18.74 -2.75 16.76
N LEU A 83 20.06 -2.56 16.63
CA LEU A 83 21.04 -3.02 17.62
C LEU A 83 20.85 -2.34 18.99
N SER A 84 20.64 -1.01 19.01
CA SER A 84 20.37 -0.28 20.25
C SER A 84 19.06 -0.69 20.90
N LYS A 85 18.01 -1.01 20.12
CA LYS A 85 16.72 -1.48 20.65
C LYS A 85 16.80 -2.90 21.22
N ILE A 86 17.57 -3.80 20.59
CA ILE A 86 17.88 -5.13 21.16
C ILE A 86 18.58 -4.97 22.51
N PHE A 87 19.58 -4.09 22.60
CA PHE A 87 20.32 -3.88 23.84
C PHE A 87 19.45 -3.28 24.96
N ALA A 88 18.67 -2.23 24.65
CA ALA A 88 17.75 -1.62 25.61
C ALA A 88 16.72 -2.63 26.16
N ALA A 89 16.17 -3.49 25.29
CA ALA A 89 15.24 -4.55 25.70
C ALA A 89 15.91 -5.64 26.57
N CYS A 90 17.22 -5.87 26.42
CA CYS A 90 17.97 -6.72 27.34
C CYS A 90 18.13 -6.02 28.69
N ILE A 91 18.59 -4.77 28.71
CA ILE A 91 18.80 -3.99 29.94
C ILE A 91 17.52 -3.97 30.81
N SER A 92 16.37 -3.62 30.22
CA SER A 92 15.10 -3.53 30.96
C SER A 92 14.66 -4.86 31.57
N ALA A 93 14.90 -5.99 30.88
CA ALA A 93 14.58 -7.32 31.40
C ALA A 93 15.57 -7.84 32.47
N PHE A 94 16.78 -7.29 32.51
CA PHE A 94 17.80 -7.66 33.49
C PHE A 94 17.74 -6.84 34.78
N HIS A 95 17.49 -5.53 34.69
CA HIS A 95 17.49 -4.59 35.83
C HIS A 95 16.09 -4.20 36.33
N GLY A 96 15.04 -4.33 35.52
CA GLY A 96 13.70 -3.81 35.87
C GLY A 96 13.63 -2.28 35.81
N ASP A 97 12.66 -1.69 36.51
CA ASP A 97 12.46 -0.22 36.59
C ASP A 97 13.42 0.47 37.61
N ASP A 98 14.43 -0.25 38.14
CA ASP A 98 15.45 0.31 39.04
C ASP A 98 16.49 1.14 38.25
N ASP A 99 16.05 2.28 37.71
CA ASP A 99 16.82 3.21 36.86
C ASP A 99 18.20 3.62 37.44
N HIS A 100 18.33 3.60 38.77
CA HIS A 100 19.52 4.08 39.49
C HIS A 100 20.81 3.25 39.28
N GLN A 101 20.76 2.09 38.61
CA GLN A 101 21.96 1.28 38.30
C GLN A 101 22.47 1.48 36.86
N LEU A 102 21.71 2.15 35.99
CA LEU A 102 22.04 2.23 34.56
C LEU A 102 23.22 3.17 34.25
N GLU A 103 23.41 4.22 35.05
CA GLU A 103 24.48 5.20 34.87
C GLU A 103 25.84 4.71 35.42
N ASP A 104 25.85 3.78 36.38
CA ASP A 104 27.07 3.29 37.07
C ASP A 104 27.79 2.17 36.30
N HIS A 105 27.16 1.57 35.28
CA HIS A 105 27.69 0.39 34.57
C HIS A 105 28.44 0.67 33.26
N GLY A 106 28.55 1.95 32.84
CA GLY A 106 29.51 2.36 31.79
C GLY A 106 29.39 1.63 30.44
N PHE A 107 28.17 1.29 30.01
CA PHE A 107 27.96 0.58 28.75
C PHE A 107 28.28 1.44 27.51
N ASP A 108 29.03 0.87 26.57
CA ASP A 108 29.42 1.55 25.33
C ASP A 108 28.22 1.78 24.39
N ARG A 109 28.34 2.75 23.48
CA ARG A 109 27.29 3.03 22.49
C ARG A 109 27.19 1.89 21.47
N THR A 110 26.01 1.28 21.36
CA THR A 110 25.73 0.11 20.50
C THR A 110 25.59 0.43 19.01
N ASP A 111 26.68 0.92 18.42
CA ASP A 111 26.74 1.36 17.02
C ASP A 111 27.08 0.23 16.04
N SER A 112 27.68 -0.86 16.52
CA SER A 112 28.08 -2.02 15.73
C SER A 112 27.67 -3.34 16.40
N ILE A 113 27.68 -4.43 15.63
CA ILE A 113 27.36 -5.77 16.15
C ILE A 113 28.40 -6.23 17.17
N ASN A 114 29.67 -5.81 17.00
CA ASN A 114 30.74 -6.13 17.96
C ASN A 114 30.57 -5.37 19.28
N ALA A 115 30.16 -4.09 19.22
CA ALA A 115 29.81 -3.32 20.42
C ALA A 115 28.60 -3.91 21.16
N LEU A 116 27.58 -4.36 20.41
CA LEU A 116 26.45 -5.10 20.98
C LEU A 116 26.90 -6.41 21.65
N LEU A 117 27.77 -7.19 21.00
CA LEU A 117 28.30 -8.45 21.55
C LEU A 117 29.06 -8.23 22.86
N GLU A 118 29.96 -7.25 22.91
CA GLU A 118 30.74 -6.93 24.11
C GLU A 118 29.85 -6.48 25.27
N ASN A 119 28.93 -5.55 25.02
CA ASN A 119 27.98 -5.10 26.02
C ASN A 119 27.05 -6.22 26.52
N LEU A 120 26.60 -7.12 25.64
CA LEU A 120 25.81 -8.28 26.04
C LEU A 120 26.61 -9.27 26.89
N ARG A 121 27.89 -9.51 26.58
CA ARG A 121 28.75 -10.35 27.43
C ARG A 121 28.87 -9.78 28.83
N ARG A 122 29.21 -8.50 28.95
CA ARG A 122 29.27 -7.80 30.24
C ARG A 122 27.93 -7.90 30.99
N LEU A 123 26.80 -7.61 30.32
CA LEU A 123 25.46 -7.68 30.92
C LEU A 123 25.13 -9.08 31.48
N PHE A 124 25.49 -10.15 30.76
CA PHE A 124 25.23 -11.53 31.19
C PHE A 124 26.23 -12.02 32.24
N GLU A 125 27.49 -11.58 32.22
CA GLU A 125 28.52 -11.92 33.20
C GLU A 125 28.26 -11.26 34.57
N HIS A 126 27.80 -10.01 34.60
CA HIS A 126 27.45 -9.30 35.84
C HIS A 126 26.13 -9.79 36.45
N SER A 127 25.33 -10.56 35.69
CA SER A 127 24.08 -11.12 36.21
C SER A 127 24.35 -12.32 37.13
N ALA A 128 24.30 -12.08 38.45
CA ALA A 128 24.50 -13.10 39.49
C ALA A 128 23.53 -14.32 39.40
N LYS A 129 22.45 -14.22 38.61
CA LYS A 129 21.58 -15.34 38.25
C LYS A 129 21.84 -15.68 36.78
N LYS A 130 21.91 -16.97 36.43
CA LYS A 130 21.95 -17.48 35.04
C LYS A 130 20.61 -17.23 34.31
N LYS A 131 20.20 -15.97 34.19
CA LYS A 131 19.02 -15.51 33.45
C LYS A 131 19.23 -15.84 31.97
N ARG A 132 18.17 -16.32 31.31
CA ARG A 132 18.13 -16.53 29.86
C ARG A 132 17.25 -15.43 29.27
N PHE A 133 17.64 -14.86 28.13
CA PHE A 133 16.86 -13.83 27.45
C PHE A 133 16.60 -14.20 25.99
N VAL A 134 15.37 -14.00 25.53
CA VAL A 134 14.92 -14.31 24.18
C VAL A 134 14.54 -13.02 23.44
N ALA A 135 15.35 -12.63 22.45
CA ALA A 135 15.05 -11.52 21.55
C ALA A 135 14.11 -11.99 20.42
N VAL A 136 12.87 -11.52 20.43
CA VAL A 136 11.87 -11.81 19.37
C VAL A 136 11.92 -10.67 18.35
N ILE A 137 12.56 -10.90 17.21
CA ILE A 137 12.66 -9.92 16.12
C ILE A 137 11.52 -10.18 15.13
N GLU A 138 10.58 -9.24 15.05
CA GLU A 138 9.48 -9.31 14.09
C GLU A 138 9.95 -8.88 12.69
N ASP A 139 9.48 -9.56 11.64
CA ASP A 139 9.76 -9.21 10.24
C ASP A 139 11.26 -9.07 9.93
N ALA A 140 11.96 -10.20 10.03
CA ALA A 140 13.34 -10.36 9.61
C ALA A 140 13.56 -10.14 8.10
N ASP A 141 12.51 -10.24 7.28
CA ASP A 141 12.57 -9.99 5.84
C ASP A 141 12.79 -8.49 5.58
N ALA A 142 12.16 -7.61 6.38
CA ALA A 142 12.46 -6.18 6.39
C ALA A 142 13.82 -5.82 7.02
N VAL A 143 14.41 -6.68 7.87
CA VAL A 143 15.79 -6.45 8.35
C VAL A 143 16.82 -6.65 7.23
N ALA A 144 16.62 -7.66 6.38
CA ALA A 144 17.50 -7.96 5.25
C ALA A 144 17.58 -6.83 4.20
N THR A 145 16.60 -5.91 4.16
CA THR A 145 16.58 -4.75 3.25
C THR A 145 17.11 -3.46 3.88
N LYS A 146 17.39 -3.43 5.19
CA LYS A 146 17.72 -2.20 5.96
C LYS A 146 19.21 -1.90 6.12
N GLY A 147 20.09 -2.75 5.61
CA GLY A 147 21.52 -2.42 5.55
C GLY A 147 21.78 -1.35 4.50
N GLN A 148 22.51 -0.30 4.88
CA GLN A 148 22.89 0.76 3.95
C GLN A 148 23.89 0.22 2.92
N GLY A 149 23.58 0.39 1.64
CA GLY A 149 24.45 0.04 0.52
C GLY A 149 24.24 -1.37 -0.07
N PRO A 150 24.76 -1.63 -1.28
CA PRO A 150 24.63 -2.91 -1.97
C PRO A 150 25.42 -4.00 -1.24
N GLY A 151 24.70 -4.81 -0.44
CA GLY A 151 25.24 -5.97 0.29
C GLY A 151 25.16 -5.86 1.82
N GLY A 152 25.07 -4.66 2.40
CA GLY A 152 25.09 -4.46 3.86
C GLY A 152 23.93 -5.15 4.61
N GLY A 153 22.76 -5.29 3.97
CA GLY A 153 21.60 -5.97 4.57
C GLY A 153 21.75 -7.49 4.65
N GLN A 154 22.64 -8.08 3.84
CA GLN A 154 22.81 -9.53 3.77
C GLN A 154 23.69 -10.08 4.91
N THR A 155 24.54 -9.25 5.52
CA THR A 155 25.47 -9.68 6.59
C THR A 155 24.91 -9.51 8.00
N LEU A 156 23.95 -8.60 8.19
CA LEU A 156 23.33 -8.32 9.48
C LEU A 156 22.58 -9.53 10.06
N LEU A 157 21.72 -10.18 9.27
CA LEU A 157 20.90 -11.29 9.75
C LEU A 157 21.73 -12.55 10.11
N PRO A 158 22.75 -12.95 9.33
CA PRO A 158 23.74 -13.98 9.73
C PRO A 158 24.52 -13.62 11.00
N ALA A 159 24.93 -12.36 11.14
CA ALA A 159 25.69 -11.91 12.31
C ALA A 159 24.83 -11.93 13.58
N LEU A 160 23.54 -11.56 13.49
CA LEU A 160 22.57 -11.77 14.56
C LEU A 160 22.38 -13.26 14.86
N ALA A 161 22.20 -14.12 13.84
CA ALA A 161 22.03 -15.57 14.02
C ALA A 161 23.23 -16.28 14.69
N ARG A 162 24.41 -15.66 14.69
CA ARG A 162 25.61 -16.08 15.43
C ARG A 162 25.72 -15.49 16.83
N LEU A 163 25.02 -14.41 17.14
CA LEU A 163 25.11 -13.72 18.43
C LEU A 163 24.70 -14.63 19.61
N GLY A 164 23.69 -15.48 19.41
CA GLY A 164 23.30 -16.51 20.39
C GLY A 164 24.30 -17.67 20.57
N ASP A 165 25.27 -17.86 19.65
CA ASP A 165 26.38 -18.79 19.87
C ASP A 165 27.50 -18.15 20.71
N LEU A 166 27.61 -16.81 20.67
CA LEU A 166 28.72 -16.03 21.25
C LEU A 166 28.42 -15.47 22.64
N VAL A 167 27.16 -15.50 23.07
CA VAL A 167 26.66 -15.06 24.39
C VAL A 167 25.83 -16.18 25.02
N PRO A 168 26.33 -16.88 26.05
CA PRO A 168 25.62 -18.00 26.65
C PRO A 168 24.34 -17.53 27.37
N GLY A 169 23.20 -18.10 26.99
CA GLY A 169 21.89 -17.74 27.55
C GLY A 169 21.10 -16.70 26.76
N PHE A 170 21.68 -16.15 25.69
CA PHE A 170 20.98 -15.30 24.73
C PHE A 170 20.44 -16.14 23.56
N SER A 171 19.17 -15.97 23.20
CA SER A 171 18.51 -16.67 22.09
C SER A 171 17.74 -15.67 21.23
N ILE A 172 17.72 -15.88 19.91
CA ILE A 172 16.96 -15.03 18.98
C ILE A 172 15.85 -15.83 18.29
N ILE A 173 14.62 -15.33 18.36
CA ILE A 173 13.52 -15.79 17.51
C ILE A 173 13.32 -14.78 16.38
N LEU A 174 13.51 -15.22 15.14
CA LEU A 174 13.26 -14.42 13.94
C LEU A 174 11.88 -14.78 13.37
N THR A 175 10.96 -13.83 13.26
CA THR A 175 9.74 -14.05 12.46
C THR A 175 9.96 -13.58 11.02
N SER A 176 9.54 -14.38 10.04
CA SER A 176 9.69 -14.09 8.61
C SER A 176 8.39 -14.41 7.87
N SER A 177 8.15 -13.73 6.73
CA SER A 177 7.01 -14.03 5.85
C SER A 177 7.32 -15.16 4.87
N SER A 178 8.60 -15.38 4.52
CA SER A 178 9.02 -16.46 3.61
C SER A 178 10.38 -17.07 3.99
N PRO A 179 10.49 -18.42 4.14
CA PRO A 179 11.76 -19.07 4.46
C PRO A 179 12.68 -19.06 3.24
N ARG A 180 13.40 -17.96 3.02
CA ARG A 180 14.41 -17.87 1.96
C ARG A 180 15.63 -18.71 2.36
N PRO A 181 16.15 -19.58 1.47
CA PRO A 181 17.32 -20.38 1.76
C PRO A 181 18.56 -19.51 2.02
N LEU A 182 19.45 -19.99 2.89
CA LEU A 182 20.76 -19.40 3.21
C LEU A 182 20.77 -17.99 3.83
N THR A 183 19.64 -17.34 4.11
CA THR A 183 19.57 -15.98 4.70
C THR A 183 20.35 -15.80 6.01
N LEU A 184 20.56 -16.87 6.78
CA LEU A 184 21.31 -16.86 8.03
C LEU A 184 22.76 -17.35 7.89
N HIS A 185 23.15 -17.85 6.71
CA HIS A 185 24.46 -18.50 6.45
C HIS A 185 24.85 -19.56 7.51
N LYS A 186 23.86 -20.20 8.14
CA LYS A 186 24.01 -21.18 9.24
C LYS A 186 23.15 -22.41 8.93
N ALA A 187 23.77 -23.57 8.94
CA ALA A 187 23.07 -24.85 8.76
C ALA A 187 22.40 -25.29 10.07
N GLY A 188 21.36 -26.13 9.97
CA GLY A 188 20.71 -26.75 11.14
C GLY A 188 19.90 -25.79 12.03
N VAL A 189 19.57 -24.59 11.56
CA VAL A 189 18.69 -23.67 12.31
C VAL A 189 17.28 -24.28 12.43
N PRO A 190 16.70 -24.41 13.64
CA PRO A 190 15.34 -24.90 13.82
C PRO A 190 14.33 -23.90 13.25
N CYS A 191 13.39 -24.40 12.46
CA CYS A 191 12.35 -23.62 11.80
C CYS A 191 10.95 -24.12 12.19
N VAL A 192 10.09 -23.23 12.68
CA VAL A 192 8.69 -23.53 13.04
C VAL A 192 7.76 -22.92 11.98
N HIS A 193 6.93 -23.75 11.36
CA HIS A 193 5.99 -23.30 10.33
C HIS A 193 4.63 -22.90 10.91
N PHE A 194 4.20 -21.69 10.61
CA PHE A 194 2.86 -21.16 10.87
C PHE A 194 2.06 -21.13 9.55
N PRO A 195 1.29 -22.18 9.23
CA PRO A 195 0.43 -22.17 8.04
C PRO A 195 -0.69 -21.12 8.19
N PRO A 196 -1.27 -20.62 7.07
CA PRO A 196 -2.52 -19.87 7.13
C PRO A 196 -3.62 -20.71 7.78
N TYR A 197 -4.56 -20.05 8.48
CA TYR A 197 -5.74 -20.73 9.03
C TYR A 197 -6.63 -21.23 7.89
N THR A 198 -7.11 -22.46 8.01
CA THR A 198 -8.16 -23.00 7.13
C THR A 198 -9.50 -22.31 7.38
N ARG A 199 -10.45 -22.46 6.45
CA ARG A 199 -11.83 -21.96 6.60
C ARG A 199 -12.47 -22.41 7.92
N ALA A 200 -12.38 -23.70 8.24
CA ALA A 200 -12.97 -24.25 9.45
C ALA A 200 -12.35 -23.68 10.73
N GLU A 201 -11.01 -23.55 10.76
CA GLU A 201 -10.29 -22.94 11.88
C GLU A 201 -10.67 -21.47 12.04
N ALA A 202 -10.59 -20.66 10.98
CA ALA A 202 -10.92 -19.23 11.03
C ALA A 202 -12.34 -18.98 11.56
N ILE A 203 -13.32 -19.76 11.11
CA ILE A 203 -14.71 -19.68 11.59
C ILE A 203 -14.81 -20.08 13.08
N SER A 204 -14.16 -21.17 13.49
CA SER A 204 -14.17 -21.61 14.90
C SER A 204 -13.52 -20.61 15.84
N ILE A 205 -12.44 -19.95 15.39
CA ILE A 205 -11.71 -18.94 16.16
C ILE A 205 -12.63 -17.74 16.43
N ILE A 206 -13.27 -17.17 15.41
CA ILE A 206 -14.21 -16.04 15.61
C ILE A 206 -15.39 -16.43 16.50
N ILE A 207 -16.02 -17.59 16.27
CA ILE A 207 -17.14 -18.05 17.11
C ILE A 207 -16.71 -18.22 18.58
N SER A 208 -15.47 -18.64 18.85
CA SER A 208 -14.94 -18.80 20.21
C SER A 208 -14.50 -17.51 20.89
N GLN A 209 -14.05 -16.51 20.12
CA GLN A 209 -13.48 -15.26 20.64
C GLN A 209 -14.51 -14.14 20.75
N THR A 210 -15.48 -14.11 19.84
CA THR A 210 -16.45 -13.02 19.71
C THR A 210 -17.81 -13.50 20.21
N THR A 211 -18.00 -13.49 21.54
CA THR A 211 -19.36 -13.48 22.08
C THR A 211 -20.06 -12.21 21.55
N PRO A 212 -21.27 -12.32 20.98
CA PRO A 212 -21.94 -11.15 20.40
C PRO A 212 -22.41 -10.21 21.50
N THR A 213 -21.57 -9.23 21.84
CA THR A 213 -21.90 -8.13 22.75
C THR A 213 -22.94 -7.24 22.10
N THR A 214 -24.20 -7.64 22.23
CA THR A 214 -25.35 -6.80 21.87
C THR A 214 -26.25 -6.71 23.08
N THR A 215 -26.35 -5.51 23.62
CA THR A 215 -27.38 -5.08 24.57
C THR A 215 -28.74 -5.15 23.86
N ALA A 216 -29.27 -6.35 23.71
CA ALA A 216 -30.48 -6.63 22.93
C ALA A 216 -31.74 -6.65 23.83
N PRO A 217 -32.90 -6.16 23.33
CA PRO A 217 -34.16 -6.20 24.07
C PRO A 217 -34.66 -7.65 24.30
N PRO A 218 -35.62 -7.87 25.23
CA PRO A 218 -35.97 -9.20 25.75
C PRO A 218 -36.61 -10.20 24.76
N LEU A 219 -36.74 -9.85 23.48
CA LEU A 219 -37.30 -10.72 22.43
C LEU A 219 -36.32 -11.81 21.93
N LEU A 220 -35.06 -11.79 22.37
CA LEU A 220 -34.03 -12.80 22.05
C LEU A 220 -33.70 -13.73 23.24
N SER A 221 -34.72 -14.17 24.00
CA SER A 221 -34.55 -15.04 25.18
C SER A 221 -33.85 -16.38 24.88
N ASP A 222 -33.94 -16.90 23.64
CA ASP A 222 -33.25 -18.13 23.22
C ASP A 222 -31.80 -17.87 22.81
N SER A 223 -30.91 -17.82 23.81
CA SER A 223 -29.45 -17.75 23.64
C SER A 223 -28.91 -18.78 22.62
N ALA A 224 -29.48 -19.99 22.60
CA ALA A 224 -29.12 -21.05 21.67
C ALA A 224 -29.50 -20.76 20.21
N ALA A 225 -30.61 -20.05 19.96
CA ALA A 225 -31.01 -19.63 18.62
C ALA A 225 -30.10 -18.49 18.12
N HIS A 226 -29.80 -17.52 18.99
CA HIS A 226 -28.90 -16.41 18.68
C HIS A 226 -27.48 -16.90 18.32
N SER A 227 -26.96 -17.89 19.05
CA SER A 227 -25.65 -18.49 18.78
C SER A 227 -25.60 -19.24 17.44
N LYS A 228 -26.70 -19.91 17.05
CA LYS A 228 -26.84 -20.57 15.73
C LYS A 228 -26.89 -19.55 14.59
N LEU A 229 -27.65 -18.46 14.76
CA LEU A 229 -27.70 -17.35 13.80
C LEU A 229 -26.33 -16.69 13.63
N TYR A 230 -25.58 -16.49 14.73
CA TYR A 230 -24.22 -15.94 14.67
C TYR A 230 -23.26 -16.85 13.91
N ALA A 231 -23.28 -18.15 14.20
CA ALA A 231 -22.46 -19.12 13.49
C ALA A 231 -22.74 -19.12 11.97
N GLN A 232 -24.01 -19.11 11.57
CA GLN A 232 -24.41 -19.03 10.15
C GLN A 232 -23.96 -17.70 9.50
N PHE A 233 -24.10 -16.58 10.21
CA PHE A 233 -23.63 -15.27 9.77
C PHE A 233 -22.12 -15.25 9.55
N VAL A 234 -21.33 -15.70 10.54
CA VAL A 234 -19.85 -15.77 10.46
C VAL A 234 -19.39 -16.62 9.27
N MET A 235 -20.07 -17.75 9.00
CA MET A 235 -19.81 -18.55 7.78
C MET A 235 -20.05 -17.74 6.50
N THR A 236 -21.19 -17.04 6.38
CA THR A 236 -21.48 -16.24 5.17
C THR A 236 -20.57 -15.04 4.99
N VAL A 237 -20.13 -14.38 6.08
CA VAL A 237 -19.12 -13.30 6.01
C VAL A 237 -17.79 -13.84 5.49
N TYR A 238 -17.37 -15.02 5.96
CA TYR A 238 -16.15 -15.66 5.45
C TYR A 238 -16.25 -15.94 3.95
N ASP A 239 -17.32 -16.60 3.51
CA ASP A 239 -17.47 -17.03 2.11
C ASP A 239 -17.67 -15.87 1.14
N SER A 240 -18.33 -14.78 1.55
CA SER A 240 -18.64 -13.63 0.68
C SER A 240 -17.54 -12.56 0.64
N LEU A 241 -16.88 -12.28 1.75
CA LEU A 241 -15.92 -11.16 1.88
C LEU A 241 -14.47 -11.63 2.07
N ILE A 242 -14.23 -12.65 2.90
CA ILE A 242 -12.87 -13.04 3.29
C ILE A 242 -12.26 -14.03 2.31
N SER A 243 -13.03 -14.97 1.76
CA SER A 243 -12.53 -15.94 0.77
C SER A 243 -12.18 -15.29 -0.58
N SER A 244 -12.77 -14.15 -0.89
CA SER A 244 -12.52 -13.37 -2.12
C SER A 244 -11.37 -12.39 -1.97
N THR A 245 -11.12 -11.89 -0.75
CA THR A 245 -10.01 -10.96 -0.47
C THR A 245 -8.76 -11.76 -0.11
N ALA A 246 -7.64 -11.56 -0.81
CA ALA A 246 -6.38 -12.31 -0.58
C ALA A 246 -5.72 -12.11 0.81
N SER A 247 -6.39 -11.39 1.72
CA SER A 247 -6.00 -11.09 3.08
C SER A 247 -6.73 -11.98 4.09
N THR A 248 -6.25 -13.21 4.32
CA THR A 248 -6.74 -14.12 5.37
C THR A 248 -6.32 -13.72 6.78
N SER A 249 -6.37 -12.43 7.11
CA SER A 249 -6.13 -11.92 8.47
C SER A 249 -7.34 -12.16 9.35
N ILE A 250 -7.15 -12.94 10.43
CA ILE A 250 -8.19 -13.20 11.44
C ILE A 250 -8.76 -11.91 12.05
N GLU A 251 -7.90 -10.90 12.24
CA GLU A 251 -8.30 -9.58 12.76
C GLU A 251 -9.20 -8.81 11.78
N THR A 252 -8.93 -8.88 10.47
CA THR A 252 -9.81 -8.27 9.46
C THR A 252 -11.16 -8.95 9.42
N PHE A 253 -11.19 -10.27 9.61
CA PHE A 253 -12.44 -11.04 9.71
C PHE A 253 -13.21 -10.69 10.99
N ARG A 254 -12.54 -10.57 12.15
CA ARG A 254 -13.13 -10.10 13.42
C ARG A 254 -13.78 -8.73 13.27
N LEU A 255 -13.03 -7.74 12.78
CA LEU A 255 -13.51 -6.36 12.57
C LEU A 255 -14.66 -6.29 11.54
N ALA A 256 -14.64 -7.13 10.51
CA ALA A 256 -15.75 -7.23 9.56
C ALA A 256 -17.02 -7.77 10.24
N CYS A 257 -16.92 -8.85 11.00
CA CYS A 257 -18.03 -9.40 11.78
C CYS A 257 -18.59 -8.38 12.78
N GLU A 258 -17.74 -7.71 13.57
CA GLU A 258 -18.15 -6.71 14.57
C GLU A 258 -18.89 -5.53 13.95
N ARG A 259 -18.49 -5.07 12.75
CA ARG A 259 -19.12 -3.95 12.06
C ARG A 259 -20.42 -4.33 11.34
N LEU A 260 -20.49 -5.55 10.80
CA LEU A 260 -21.64 -6.02 10.02
C LEU A 260 -22.77 -6.59 10.89
N TRP A 261 -22.44 -7.22 12.02
CA TRP A 261 -23.41 -7.91 12.88
C TRP A 261 -24.56 -7.02 13.39
N PRO A 262 -24.31 -5.80 13.92
CA PRO A 262 -25.40 -4.92 14.36
C PRO A 262 -26.32 -4.49 13.22
N ARG A 263 -25.75 -4.26 12.03
CA ARG A 263 -26.50 -3.89 10.81
C ARG A 263 -27.33 -5.07 10.28
N PHE A 264 -26.81 -6.29 10.38
CA PHE A 264 -27.49 -7.51 9.95
C PHE A 264 -28.71 -7.85 10.82
N ILE A 265 -28.63 -7.62 12.14
CA ILE A 265 -29.73 -7.90 13.09
C ILE A 265 -30.72 -6.74 13.19
N HIS A 266 -30.40 -5.54 12.69
CA HIS A 266 -31.28 -4.37 12.77
C HIS A 266 -32.78 -4.65 12.48
N PRO A 267 -33.18 -5.44 11.45
CA PRO A 267 -34.59 -5.77 11.21
C PRO A 267 -35.29 -6.49 12.38
N ILE A 268 -34.56 -7.34 13.12
CA ILE A 268 -35.06 -8.04 14.32
C ILE A 268 -35.18 -7.07 15.50
N VAL A 269 -34.13 -6.28 15.77
CA VAL A 269 -34.12 -5.34 16.91
C VAL A 269 -35.15 -4.22 16.73
N SER A 270 -35.41 -3.79 15.50
CA SER A 270 -36.44 -2.80 15.16
C SER A 270 -37.86 -3.39 15.06
N GLY A 271 -38.04 -4.70 15.24
CA GLY A 271 -39.36 -5.34 15.25
C GLY A 271 -40.08 -5.32 13.90
N GLN A 272 -39.36 -5.25 12.78
CA GLN A 272 -39.98 -5.28 11.45
C GLN A 272 -40.60 -6.66 11.17
N GLU A 273 -41.75 -6.68 10.50
CA GLU A 273 -42.37 -7.94 10.07
C GLU A 273 -41.52 -8.61 8.96
N PRO A 274 -41.30 -9.93 9.03
CA PRO A 274 -40.52 -10.63 8.02
C PRO A 274 -41.28 -10.71 6.69
N PRO A 275 -40.61 -10.56 5.53
CA PRO A 275 -41.27 -10.65 4.23
C PRO A 275 -41.90 -12.04 4.04
N GLY A 276 -43.20 -12.04 3.73
CA GLY A 276 -44.00 -13.23 3.43
C GLY A 276 -44.50 -13.99 4.66
N ASN A 277 -45.62 -13.52 5.24
CA ASN A 277 -46.54 -14.18 6.18
C ASN A 277 -45.91 -15.15 7.22
N ALA A 278 -44.76 -14.79 7.78
CA ALA A 278 -44.04 -15.64 8.73
C ALA A 278 -44.02 -15.04 10.13
N LYS A 279 -43.93 -15.92 11.14
CA LYS A 279 -43.97 -15.55 12.56
C LYS A 279 -42.60 -15.11 13.11
N SER A 280 -41.52 -15.31 12.36
CA SER A 280 -40.14 -15.08 12.81
C SER A 280 -39.19 -14.78 11.65
N TRP A 281 -38.07 -14.12 11.95
CA TRP A 281 -36.96 -13.92 11.02
C TRP A 281 -36.05 -15.15 10.95
N ASP A 282 -36.07 -15.84 9.81
CA ASP A 282 -35.11 -16.89 9.49
C ASP A 282 -33.80 -16.31 8.91
N PHE A 283 -32.67 -16.97 9.11
CA PHE A 283 -31.37 -16.56 8.56
C PHE A 283 -31.41 -16.26 7.06
N ALA A 284 -32.08 -17.12 6.28
CA ALA A 284 -32.21 -16.94 4.84
C ALA A 284 -32.97 -15.64 4.47
N ARG A 285 -33.96 -15.23 5.27
CA ARG A 285 -34.72 -13.98 5.04
C ARG A 285 -33.89 -12.75 5.36
N LEU A 286 -33.13 -12.79 6.45
CA LEU A 286 -32.18 -11.72 6.83
C LEU A 286 -31.10 -11.55 5.76
N LEU A 287 -30.58 -12.65 5.21
CA LEU A 287 -29.59 -12.62 4.13
C LEU A 287 -30.16 -12.01 2.85
N VAL A 288 -31.41 -12.31 2.48
CA VAL A 288 -32.07 -11.72 1.30
C VAL A 288 -32.31 -10.22 1.50
N ALA A 289 -32.80 -9.80 2.68
CA ALA A 289 -33.00 -8.39 3.03
C ALA A 289 -31.69 -7.60 3.00
N ASN A 290 -30.63 -8.14 3.62
CA ASN A 290 -29.34 -7.46 3.79
C ASN A 290 -28.32 -7.76 2.68
N ARG A 291 -28.70 -8.40 1.56
CA ARG A 291 -27.77 -8.75 0.46
C ARG A 291 -27.00 -7.54 -0.12
N GLY A 292 -27.59 -6.35 -0.06
CA GLY A 292 -26.95 -5.10 -0.48
C GLY A 292 -25.76 -4.72 0.40
N LEU A 293 -25.85 -4.97 1.71
CA LEU A 293 -24.81 -4.69 2.68
C LEU A 293 -23.52 -5.45 2.35
N PHE A 294 -23.62 -6.76 2.11
CA PHE A 294 -22.46 -7.59 1.73
C PHE A 294 -21.84 -7.15 0.40
N ARG A 295 -22.65 -6.68 -0.56
CA ARG A 295 -22.12 -6.16 -1.84
C ARG A 295 -21.33 -4.86 -1.65
N SER A 296 -21.91 -3.87 -0.98
CA SER A 296 -21.21 -2.61 -0.71
C SER A 296 -19.95 -2.84 0.12
N GLU A 297 -19.99 -3.75 1.09
CA GLU A 297 -18.82 -4.05 1.92
C GLU A 297 -17.70 -4.78 1.14
N GLY A 298 -18.06 -5.62 0.18
CA GLY A 298 -17.09 -6.25 -0.73
C GLY A 298 -16.44 -5.26 -1.68
N GLU A 299 -17.23 -4.32 -2.24
CA GLU A 299 -16.73 -3.23 -3.08
C GLU A 299 -15.80 -2.30 -2.27
N ASP A 300 -16.18 -1.92 -1.04
CA ASP A 300 -15.35 -1.11 -0.14
C ASP A 300 -14.07 -1.82 0.31
N ALA A 301 -14.11 -3.13 0.55
CA ALA A 301 -12.94 -3.93 0.95
C ALA A 301 -11.91 -4.05 -0.18
N LEU A 302 -12.36 -4.18 -1.43
CA LEU A 302 -11.48 -4.16 -2.61
C LEU A 302 -10.82 -2.79 -2.81
N GLN A 303 -11.54 -1.69 -2.54
CA GLN A 303 -11.00 -0.33 -2.68
C GLN A 303 -10.07 0.09 -1.52
N ASN A 304 -10.30 -0.40 -0.31
CA ASN A 304 -9.59 0.01 0.90
C ASN A 304 -8.72 -1.11 1.48
N THR A 305 -7.68 -1.55 0.76
CA THR A 305 -6.75 -2.62 1.21
C THR A 305 -5.84 -2.23 2.39
N PHE A 306 -6.06 -1.08 3.03
CA PHE A 306 -5.34 -0.66 4.24
C PHE A 306 -6.12 -1.05 5.50
N PRO A 307 -5.44 -1.56 6.56
CA PRO A 307 -6.12 -1.92 7.80
C PRO A 307 -6.72 -0.68 8.49
N ARG A 308 -8.05 -0.53 8.43
CA ARG A 308 -8.77 0.44 9.27
C ARG A 308 -8.72 -0.01 10.73
N LYS A 309 -8.17 0.83 11.60
CA LYS A 309 -8.52 0.80 13.02
C LYS A 309 -10.02 1.11 13.15
N PRO A 310 -10.74 0.55 14.15
CA PRO A 310 -12.15 0.84 14.33
C PRO A 310 -12.37 2.34 14.53
N GLN A 311 -13.23 2.95 13.71
CA GLN A 311 -13.69 4.31 13.95
C GLN A 311 -14.53 4.32 15.22
N GLN A 312 -14.13 5.11 16.21
CA GLN A 312 -15.06 5.50 17.26
C GLN A 312 -16.16 6.34 16.60
N ASN A 313 -17.41 5.95 16.79
CA ASN A 313 -18.57 6.74 16.37
C ASN A 313 -18.65 7.98 17.29
N GLY A 314 -17.99 9.06 16.88
CA GLY A 314 -18.18 10.40 17.44
C GLY A 314 -19.40 11.05 16.76
N LEU A 315 -20.27 11.62 17.58
CA LEU A 315 -21.52 12.26 17.17
C LEU A 315 -21.29 13.45 16.24
N GLU A 316 -22.32 13.76 15.45
CA GLU A 316 -22.47 15.04 14.77
C GLU A 316 -22.51 16.17 15.82
N ASP A 317 -21.63 17.17 15.69
CA ASP A 317 -21.96 18.53 16.11
C ASP A 317 -21.29 19.54 15.17
N ASP A 318 -21.94 20.68 15.00
CA ASP A 318 -21.64 21.67 13.97
C ASP A 318 -20.65 22.74 14.47
N SER A 319 -20.05 23.46 13.52
CA SER A 319 -19.26 24.68 13.71
C SER A 319 -17.83 24.61 14.30
N VAL A 320 -17.10 25.68 13.99
CA VAL A 320 -15.76 26.12 14.43
C VAL A 320 -14.57 25.70 13.55
N ILE A 321 -14.14 26.67 12.74
CA ILE A 321 -12.87 26.70 11.99
C ILE A 321 -11.72 27.07 12.95
N PRO A 322 -10.65 26.27 13.10
CA PRO A 322 -9.42 26.71 13.74
C PRO A 322 -8.51 27.37 12.70
N SER A 323 -8.36 28.69 12.78
CA SER A 323 -7.39 29.45 12.00
C SER A 323 -5.95 29.09 12.39
N ALA A 324 -5.10 28.79 11.39
CA ALA A 324 -3.67 28.54 11.61
C ALA A 324 -2.91 29.80 12.09
N PRO A 325 -1.85 29.65 12.91
CA PRO A 325 -1.14 30.78 13.51
C PRO A 325 -0.22 31.49 12.50
N ALA A 326 -0.29 32.83 12.46
CA ALA A 326 0.65 33.66 11.71
C ALA A 326 1.85 34.06 12.58
N THR A 327 3.06 33.88 12.06
CA THR A 327 4.30 34.37 12.68
C THR A 327 4.55 35.85 12.37
N PRO A 328 5.15 36.63 13.30
CA PRO A 328 5.31 38.07 13.15
C PRO A 328 6.57 38.44 12.38
N SER A 329 6.51 39.53 11.62
CA SER A 329 7.70 40.25 11.15
C SER A 329 7.44 41.76 11.12
N LYS A 330 8.49 42.56 11.35
CA LYS A 330 8.40 43.92 11.93
C LYS A 330 9.12 44.95 11.06
N ARG A 331 8.56 46.17 10.93
CA ARG A 331 9.19 47.43 10.45
C ARG A 331 9.50 47.48 8.92
N ALA A 332 9.33 48.57 8.16
CA ALA A 332 9.06 49.99 8.45
C ALA A 332 8.02 50.67 7.50
N THR A 333 7.60 51.88 7.89
CA THR A 333 6.73 52.89 7.24
C THR A 333 7.54 53.99 6.51
N PRO A 334 6.95 55.07 5.92
CA PRO A 334 5.67 55.24 5.17
C PRO A 334 5.86 56.05 3.85
N GLU A 335 4.79 56.28 3.05
CA GLU A 335 4.42 57.64 2.57
C GLU A 335 3.02 57.71 1.90
N SER A 336 2.55 58.93 1.63
CA SER A 336 1.18 59.33 1.22
C SER A 336 0.78 58.89 -0.22
N SER A 337 -0.46 58.93 -0.72
CA SER A 337 -1.67 59.72 -0.40
C SER A 337 -2.98 59.11 -0.97
N HIS A 338 -4.15 59.57 -0.49
CA HIS A 338 -5.50 59.39 -1.09
C HIS A 338 -5.81 60.57 -2.08
N PRO A 339 -6.97 60.67 -2.82
CA PRO A 339 -8.21 59.88 -2.78
C PRO A 339 -8.90 59.54 -4.15
N ALA A 340 -10.02 58.79 -4.05
CA ALA A 340 -11.28 58.85 -4.83
C ALA A 340 -11.30 58.83 -6.39
N SER A 341 -12.14 57.95 -6.96
CA SER A 341 -13.50 58.34 -7.42
C SER A 341 -14.38 57.13 -7.83
N SER A 342 -15.68 57.36 -7.92
CA SER A 342 -16.76 56.39 -8.12
C SER A 342 -17.03 56.02 -9.59
N ARG A 343 -17.67 54.86 -9.82
CA ARG A 343 -18.92 54.74 -10.62
C ARG A 343 -19.54 53.32 -10.63
N GLN A 344 -20.79 53.24 -10.14
CA GLN A 344 -21.84 52.32 -10.60
C GLN A 344 -22.51 52.92 -11.88
N PRO A 345 -23.48 52.29 -12.61
CA PRO A 345 -24.41 51.22 -12.16
C PRO A 345 -24.88 50.14 -13.17
N SER A 346 -25.61 49.16 -12.61
CA SER A 346 -26.73 48.33 -13.14
C SER A 346 -27.01 48.12 -14.65
N SER A 347 -27.20 46.85 -15.05
CA SER A 347 -28.53 46.32 -15.47
C SER A 347 -28.53 44.79 -15.73
N LYS A 348 -29.69 44.16 -15.49
CA LYS A 348 -30.13 42.78 -15.83
C LYS A 348 -31.37 42.90 -16.76
N PRO A 349 -31.94 41.86 -17.42
CA PRO A 349 -31.86 40.38 -17.20
C PRO A 349 -31.37 39.62 -18.48
N SER A 350 -31.70 38.37 -18.86
CA SER A 350 -32.61 37.30 -18.35
C SER A 350 -32.23 35.87 -18.81
N LEU A 351 -32.60 34.89 -17.98
CA LEU A 351 -33.06 33.51 -18.29
C LEU A 351 -32.38 32.66 -19.40
N SER A 352 -31.73 31.58 -18.96
CA SER A 352 -32.09 30.21 -19.38
C SER A 352 -31.66 29.19 -18.32
N GLU A 353 -32.55 28.26 -17.98
CA GLU A 353 -32.34 27.26 -16.92
C GLU A 353 -31.64 26.01 -17.46
N SER A 354 -30.66 25.47 -16.73
CA SER A 354 -30.32 24.03 -16.83
C SER A 354 -29.67 23.49 -15.54
N SER A 355 -30.43 22.62 -14.87
CA SER A 355 -29.96 21.54 -13.97
C SER A 355 -28.72 21.79 -13.10
N THR A 356 -28.92 22.33 -11.89
CA THR A 356 -27.92 22.28 -10.82
C THR A 356 -27.88 20.90 -10.16
N MET A 357 -27.14 19.94 -10.74
CA MET A 357 -26.55 18.90 -9.89
C MET A 357 -25.56 19.55 -8.92
N THR A 358 -25.48 19.06 -7.69
CA THR A 358 -24.56 19.52 -6.63
C THR A 358 -23.11 19.27 -7.04
N ARG A 359 -22.57 20.19 -7.85
CA ARG A 359 -21.29 20.06 -8.53
C ARG A 359 -20.18 20.29 -7.51
N ARG A 360 -19.60 19.19 -7.00
CA ARG A 360 -18.31 19.24 -6.27
C ARG A 360 -17.35 20.12 -7.11
N PRO A 361 -16.62 21.07 -6.51
CA PRO A 361 -15.76 21.97 -7.27
C PRO A 361 -14.77 21.15 -8.11
N SER A 362 -14.62 21.51 -9.39
CA SER A 362 -13.75 20.80 -10.32
C SER A 362 -12.32 20.80 -9.78
N LEU A 363 -11.78 19.61 -9.47
CA LEU A 363 -10.46 19.43 -8.85
C LEU A 363 -9.32 20.09 -9.64
N LEU A 364 -9.48 20.23 -10.95
CA LEU A 364 -8.57 20.95 -11.84
C LEU A 364 -9.30 22.09 -12.55
N LYS A 365 -8.57 23.20 -12.74
CA LYS A 365 -8.98 24.32 -13.62
C LYS A 365 -9.02 23.85 -15.09
N HIS A 366 -9.71 24.60 -15.95
CA HIS A 366 -9.86 24.27 -17.37
C HIS A 366 -8.54 24.03 -18.12
N PHE A 367 -7.56 24.92 -17.95
CA PHE A 367 -6.30 24.86 -18.70
C PHE A 367 -5.36 23.72 -18.24
N PRO A 368 -5.15 23.45 -16.94
CA PRO A 368 -4.54 22.20 -16.46
C PRO A 368 -5.26 20.94 -16.96
N THR A 369 -6.60 20.95 -17.06
CA THR A 369 -7.35 19.82 -17.60
C THR A 369 -7.04 19.58 -19.08
N LEU A 370 -6.96 20.65 -19.88
CA LEU A 370 -6.54 20.58 -21.28
C LEU A 370 -5.11 20.05 -21.44
N VAL A 371 -4.18 20.50 -20.59
CA VAL A 371 -2.78 20.01 -20.57
C VAL A 371 -2.73 18.53 -20.21
N LEU A 372 -3.47 18.10 -19.19
CA LEU A 372 -3.60 16.70 -18.79
C LEU A 372 -4.20 15.83 -19.91
N LEU A 373 -5.29 16.28 -20.53
CA LEU A 373 -5.95 15.56 -21.63
C LEU A 373 -4.99 15.40 -22.83
N SER A 374 -4.25 16.45 -23.15
CA SER A 374 -3.24 16.43 -24.22
C SER A 374 -2.06 15.51 -23.86
N ALA A 375 -1.66 15.45 -22.58
CA ALA A 375 -0.65 14.53 -22.08
C ALA A 375 -1.12 13.07 -22.10
N TYR A 376 -2.41 12.82 -21.81
CA TYR A 376 -3.01 11.49 -21.91
C TYR A 376 -3.03 11.02 -23.36
N LEU A 377 -3.53 11.85 -24.28
CA LEU A 377 -3.51 11.55 -25.71
C LEU A 377 -2.07 11.36 -26.21
N ALA A 378 -1.12 12.20 -25.83
CA ALA A 378 0.31 12.00 -26.14
C ALA A 378 0.85 10.67 -25.57
N SER A 379 0.38 10.21 -24.41
CA SER A 379 0.83 8.94 -23.81
C SER A 379 0.24 7.70 -24.48
N HIS A 380 -0.94 7.81 -25.10
CA HIS A 380 -1.70 6.68 -25.66
C HIS A 380 -1.69 6.62 -27.20
N THR A 381 -1.69 7.75 -27.91
CA THR A 381 -1.52 7.76 -29.38
C THR A 381 -0.06 7.51 -29.75
N LEU A 382 0.19 6.80 -30.86
CA LEU A 382 1.53 6.71 -31.44
C LEU A 382 1.84 7.99 -32.22
N PRO A 383 3.10 8.50 -32.20
CA PRO A 383 3.50 9.69 -32.97
C PRO A 383 3.18 9.63 -34.48
N LYS A 384 3.07 8.41 -35.04
CA LYS A 384 2.68 8.17 -36.44
C LYS A 384 1.23 8.56 -36.74
N HIS A 385 0.35 8.53 -35.75
CA HIS A 385 -1.08 8.78 -35.89
C HIS A 385 -1.45 10.25 -35.59
N ASP A 386 -0.57 11.02 -34.96
CA ASP A 386 -0.86 12.41 -34.56
C ASP A 386 -1.26 13.30 -35.76
N ILE A 387 -0.63 13.10 -36.93
CA ILE A 387 -0.98 13.84 -38.16
C ILE A 387 -2.40 13.48 -38.66
N LEU A 388 -2.89 12.27 -38.40
CA LEU A 388 -4.22 11.82 -38.80
C LEU A 388 -5.32 12.31 -37.84
N LEU A 389 -5.01 12.39 -36.54
CA LEU A 389 -5.96 12.76 -35.47
C LEU A 389 -6.02 14.28 -35.23
N PHE A 390 -4.87 14.97 -35.28
CA PHE A 390 -4.73 16.35 -34.79
C PHE A 390 -4.50 17.40 -35.91
N SER A 391 -4.63 17.01 -37.18
CA SER A 391 -4.49 17.94 -38.31
C SER A 391 -5.73 18.84 -38.47
N ARG A 392 -5.61 20.11 -38.07
CA ARG A 392 -6.61 21.17 -38.34
C ARG A 392 -6.59 21.73 -39.77
N LEU A 393 -5.84 21.11 -40.69
CA LEU A 393 -5.73 21.60 -42.08
C LEU A 393 -7.07 21.47 -42.81
N SER A 394 -7.67 22.61 -43.17
CA SER A 394 -8.80 22.65 -44.08
C SER A 394 -8.45 21.97 -45.41
N ALA A 395 -9.42 21.26 -45.99
CA ALA A 395 -9.25 20.52 -47.25
C ALA A 395 -8.86 21.41 -48.45
N THR A 396 -8.92 22.73 -48.29
CA THR A 396 -8.64 23.77 -49.29
C THR A 396 -7.15 23.92 -49.63
N SER A 397 -6.20 23.42 -48.82
CA SER A 397 -4.77 23.52 -49.15
C SER A 397 -4.28 22.34 -50.00
N SER A 398 -4.22 22.55 -51.31
CA SER A 398 -3.96 21.52 -52.34
C SER A 398 -2.52 20.95 -52.40
N SER A 399 -1.58 21.55 -51.65
CA SER A 399 -0.17 21.13 -51.58
C SER A 399 0.06 20.08 -50.48
N THR A 400 -0.39 20.37 -49.26
CA THR A 400 -0.24 19.47 -48.09
C THR A 400 -1.18 18.26 -48.17
N SER A 401 -2.37 18.42 -48.75
CA SER A 401 -3.31 17.32 -48.96
C SER A 401 -2.71 16.17 -49.80
N LYS A 402 -1.86 16.48 -50.80
CA LYS A 402 -1.13 15.46 -51.58
C LYS A 402 -0.14 14.65 -50.72
N LYS A 403 0.52 15.28 -49.75
CA LYS A 403 1.47 14.61 -48.85
C LYS A 403 0.75 13.75 -47.79
N ILE A 404 -0.37 14.24 -47.26
CA ILE A 404 -1.23 13.48 -46.33
C ILE A 404 -1.94 12.32 -47.03
N ARG A 405 -2.38 12.50 -48.28
CA ARG A 405 -2.97 11.43 -49.11
C ARG A 405 -1.95 10.32 -49.41
N ARG A 406 -0.67 10.67 -49.65
CA ARG A 406 0.44 9.70 -49.76
C ARG A 406 0.69 8.95 -48.45
N LEU A 407 0.60 9.62 -47.29
CA LEU A 407 0.74 8.97 -45.97
C LEU A 407 -0.43 8.02 -45.66
N ARG A 408 -1.65 8.34 -46.10
CA ARG A 408 -2.82 7.43 -46.07
C ARG A 408 -2.73 6.28 -47.10
N GLN A 409 -1.79 6.29 -48.02
CA GLN A 409 -1.64 5.31 -49.11
C GLN A 409 -0.41 4.40 -48.99
N THR A 410 0.30 4.38 -47.85
CA THR A 410 1.34 3.35 -47.63
C THR A 410 0.68 1.97 -47.48
N PRO A 411 0.88 1.02 -48.41
CA PRO A 411 0.14 -0.23 -48.38
C PRO A 411 0.76 -1.19 -47.35
N THR A 412 -0.04 -1.62 -46.38
CA THR A 412 0.22 -2.82 -45.58
C THR A 412 0.04 -4.07 -46.45
N LYS A 413 1.03 -4.40 -47.29
CA LYS A 413 1.02 -5.66 -48.07
C LYS A 413 2.20 -6.58 -47.75
N LYS A 414 1.84 -7.84 -47.45
CA LYS A 414 2.72 -9.01 -47.34
C LYS A 414 3.59 -9.14 -48.60
N LYS A 415 4.85 -9.53 -48.40
CA LYS A 415 5.80 -9.82 -49.49
C LYS A 415 5.72 -11.30 -49.86
N THR A 416 5.26 -11.63 -51.05
CA THR A 416 5.40 -12.96 -51.68
C THR A 416 6.50 -12.95 -52.74
N THR A 417 7.49 -13.80 -52.52
CA THR A 417 8.41 -14.46 -53.48
C THR A 417 8.44 -14.04 -54.96
N SER A 418 9.61 -13.57 -55.42
CA SER A 418 10.44 -14.26 -56.42
C SER A 418 11.87 -13.68 -56.51
N THR A 419 12.86 -14.57 -56.34
CA THR A 419 14.15 -14.75 -57.06
C THR A 419 14.63 -13.62 -58.01
N SER A 420 15.91 -13.20 -58.08
CA SER A 420 17.21 -13.74 -57.59
C SER A 420 18.18 -12.56 -57.20
N THR A 421 19.48 -12.67 -56.85
CA THR A 421 20.50 -13.76 -56.78
C THR A 421 21.57 -13.45 -55.68
N LYS A 422 22.69 -14.21 -55.68
CA LYS A 422 24.06 -14.00 -55.11
C LYS A 422 24.46 -12.53 -54.80
N ASP A 423 25.09 -12.18 -53.67
CA ASP A 423 26.35 -12.72 -53.09
C ASP A 423 26.41 -12.71 -51.54
N ALA A 424 27.47 -13.33 -50.98
CA ALA A 424 27.59 -13.65 -49.56
C ALA A 424 28.34 -12.60 -48.71
N ALA A 425 27.73 -12.16 -47.60
CA ALA A 425 28.42 -11.54 -46.46
C ALA A 425 27.63 -11.78 -45.16
N THR A 426 28.30 -12.22 -44.09
CA THR A 426 27.72 -12.56 -42.78
C THR A 426 27.41 -11.33 -41.92
N PRO A 427 26.18 -11.16 -41.41
CA PRO A 427 25.88 -10.16 -40.39
C PRO A 427 25.87 -10.77 -38.97
N THR A 428 26.78 -10.31 -38.12
CA THR A 428 26.75 -10.63 -36.67
C THR A 428 25.85 -9.66 -35.89
N LYS A 429 25.37 -10.11 -34.71
CA LYS A 429 24.74 -9.33 -33.62
C LYS A 429 23.31 -8.78 -33.83
N SER A 430 22.34 -9.63 -33.46
CA SER A 430 21.20 -9.31 -32.58
C SER A 430 20.38 -8.02 -32.84
N ARG A 431 19.49 -8.05 -33.84
CA ARG A 431 18.31 -7.16 -33.92
C ARG A 431 17.08 -7.80 -33.27
N THR A 432 17.11 -7.97 -31.95
CA THR A 432 15.98 -8.48 -31.14
C THR A 432 15.47 -7.43 -30.16
N LYS A 433 15.00 -6.28 -30.68
CA LYS A 433 14.17 -5.34 -29.92
C LYS A 433 12.96 -4.90 -30.72
N SER A 434 11.77 -5.14 -30.15
CA SER A 434 10.53 -4.41 -30.41
C SER A 434 9.94 -4.46 -31.84
N LEU A 435 9.51 -5.65 -32.28
CA LEU A 435 8.33 -5.75 -33.17
C LEU A 435 7.07 -6.23 -32.42
N PHE A 436 7.21 -6.94 -31.30
CA PHE A 436 6.09 -7.38 -30.45
C PHE A 436 5.58 -6.31 -29.45
N ALA A 437 6.32 -5.23 -29.19
CA ALA A 437 5.90 -4.17 -28.25
C ALA A 437 4.92 -3.13 -28.86
N ALA A 438 4.48 -3.35 -30.10
CA ALA A 438 3.45 -2.54 -30.75
C ALA A 438 2.03 -2.91 -30.28
N GLY A 439 1.78 -4.17 -29.94
CA GLY A 439 0.46 -4.70 -29.55
C GLY A 439 0.40 -5.36 -28.17
N ALA A 440 1.39 -5.15 -27.30
CA ALA A 440 1.48 -5.78 -25.98
C ALA A 440 1.51 -4.79 -24.79
N ASN A 441 1.37 -3.49 -25.05
CA ASN A 441 1.46 -2.42 -24.05
C ASN A 441 0.10 -1.70 -23.83
N PHE A 442 -1.02 -2.39 -24.07
CA PHE A 442 -2.36 -1.82 -23.87
C PHE A 442 -2.57 -1.52 -22.37
N GLY A 443 -2.55 -0.23 -22.03
CA GLY A 443 -2.71 0.28 -20.65
C GLY A 443 -1.47 0.97 -20.06
N ILE A 444 -0.27 0.81 -20.64
CA ILE A 444 0.95 1.48 -20.10
C ILE A 444 1.17 2.81 -20.84
N PRO A 445 1.06 3.97 -20.16
CA PRO A 445 1.26 5.28 -20.79
C PRO A 445 2.72 5.45 -21.28
N ARG A 446 2.87 5.80 -22.55
CA ARG A 446 4.19 5.96 -23.20
C ARG A 446 4.81 7.32 -22.87
N PRO A 447 6.14 7.43 -22.78
CA PRO A 447 6.81 8.73 -22.63
C PRO A 447 6.64 9.59 -23.89
N PHE A 448 6.38 10.88 -23.70
CA PHE A 448 6.26 11.89 -24.75
C PHE A 448 7.19 13.10 -24.47
N THR A 449 7.56 13.85 -25.50
CA THR A 449 8.35 15.09 -25.38
C THR A 449 7.44 16.30 -25.19
N LEU A 450 7.98 17.37 -24.58
CA LEU A 450 7.24 18.63 -24.39
C LEU A 450 6.71 19.20 -25.72
N GLU A 451 7.50 19.16 -26.80
CA GLU A 451 7.10 19.64 -28.12
C GLU A 451 5.81 18.95 -28.63
N ARG A 452 5.74 17.62 -28.46
CA ARG A 452 4.60 16.82 -28.86
C ARG A 452 3.34 17.16 -28.04
N LEU A 453 3.50 17.39 -26.73
CA LEU A 453 2.43 17.88 -25.87
C LEU A 453 1.90 19.25 -26.34
N VAL A 454 2.80 20.20 -26.63
CA VAL A 454 2.43 21.54 -27.11
C VAL A 454 1.70 21.48 -28.45
N ALA A 455 2.13 20.60 -29.36
CA ALA A 455 1.48 20.39 -30.66
C ALA A 455 0.05 19.83 -30.52
N ILE A 456 -0.12 18.77 -29.73
CA ILE A 456 -1.42 18.14 -29.46
C ILE A 456 -2.37 19.11 -28.75
N LEU A 457 -1.89 19.84 -27.73
CA LEU A 457 -2.68 20.84 -27.02
C LEU A 457 -3.19 21.97 -27.93
N ARG A 458 -2.36 22.46 -28.86
CA ARG A 458 -2.78 23.48 -29.85
C ARG A 458 -3.80 22.94 -30.84
N ALA A 459 -3.77 21.65 -31.15
CA ALA A 459 -4.76 21.03 -32.03
C ALA A 459 -6.13 20.91 -31.34
N ILE A 460 -6.16 20.44 -30.10
CA ILE A 460 -7.40 20.17 -29.33
C ILE A 460 -8.03 21.47 -28.81
N HIS A 461 -7.25 22.52 -28.50
CA HIS A 461 -7.79 23.74 -27.92
C HIS A 461 -8.80 24.42 -28.88
N PRO A 462 -10.09 24.55 -28.52
CA PRO A 462 -11.14 24.95 -29.47
C PRO A 462 -10.88 26.32 -30.10
N GLN A 463 -10.47 27.29 -29.28
CA GLN A 463 -10.19 28.67 -29.68
C GLN A 463 -8.71 28.93 -30.04
N GLY A 464 -7.84 27.92 -30.01
CA GLY A 464 -6.38 28.10 -30.00
C GLY A 464 -5.85 28.75 -28.71
N ILE A 465 -4.57 28.54 -28.39
CA ILE A 465 -3.96 29.13 -27.18
C ILE A 465 -3.51 30.56 -27.51
N PRO A 466 -4.05 31.62 -26.87
CA PRO A 466 -3.61 32.98 -27.15
C PRO A 466 -2.16 33.19 -26.67
N ASN A 467 -1.28 33.59 -27.59
CA ASN A 467 0.05 34.08 -27.26
C ASN A 467 -0.10 35.37 -26.46
N ARG A 468 0.29 35.38 -25.18
CA ARG A 468 0.36 36.62 -24.41
C ARG A 468 1.67 37.35 -24.79
N PRO A 469 1.64 38.67 -25.05
CA PRO A 469 2.87 39.41 -25.29
C PRO A 469 3.82 39.24 -24.08
N GLY A 470 5.07 38.87 -24.35
CA GLY A 470 6.10 38.70 -23.32
C GLY A 470 6.09 37.39 -22.52
N ARG A 471 5.25 36.38 -22.84
CA ARG A 471 5.40 35.02 -22.27
C ARG A 471 5.16 33.94 -23.31
N GLY A 472 6.04 32.94 -23.36
CA GLY A 472 5.88 31.76 -24.20
C GLY A 472 4.65 30.94 -23.81
N VAL A 473 3.98 30.38 -24.83
CA VAL A 473 2.97 29.34 -24.61
C VAL A 473 3.61 28.12 -23.93
N SER A 474 4.87 27.81 -24.26
CA SER A 474 5.69 26.80 -23.59
C SER A 474 5.82 27.06 -22.09
N ASP A 475 6.19 28.27 -21.67
CA ASP A 475 6.35 28.63 -20.24
C ASP A 475 5.05 28.42 -19.46
N ARG A 476 3.92 28.81 -20.05
CA ARG A 476 2.60 28.60 -19.44
C ARG A 476 2.33 27.11 -19.30
N ILE A 477 2.54 26.31 -20.35
CA ILE A 477 2.33 24.85 -20.32
C ILE A 477 3.27 24.20 -19.30
N TYR A 478 4.53 24.59 -19.24
CA TYR A 478 5.53 24.06 -18.33
C TYR A 478 5.16 24.32 -16.86
N ARG A 479 4.61 25.50 -16.56
CA ARG A 479 4.09 25.82 -15.22
C ARG A 479 2.94 24.90 -14.80
N GLU A 480 1.91 24.74 -15.64
CA GLU A 480 0.80 23.83 -15.28
C GLU A 480 1.25 22.36 -15.30
N LEU A 481 2.23 21.99 -16.13
CA LEU A 481 2.82 20.64 -16.14
C LEU A 481 3.53 20.35 -14.81
N GLY A 482 4.22 21.35 -14.24
CA GLY A 482 4.76 21.30 -12.88
C GLY A 482 3.68 21.23 -11.78
N GLU A 483 2.54 21.90 -11.95
CA GLU A 483 1.38 21.73 -11.06
C GLU A 483 0.82 20.29 -11.13
N LEU A 484 0.65 19.74 -12.34
CA LEU A 484 0.19 18.36 -12.56
C LEU A 484 1.20 17.31 -12.06
N GLU A 485 2.50 17.60 -12.12
CA GLU A 485 3.58 16.78 -11.58
C GLU A 485 3.59 16.79 -10.04
N ARG A 486 3.41 17.96 -9.43
CA ARG A 486 3.25 18.08 -7.97
C ARG A 486 2.04 17.28 -7.46
N LEU A 487 0.99 17.17 -8.28
CA LEU A 487 -0.19 16.32 -8.03
C LEU A 487 0.02 14.84 -8.45
N ARG A 488 1.20 14.46 -8.97
CA ARG A 488 1.54 13.13 -9.50
C ARG A 488 0.61 12.61 -10.60
N LEU A 489 -0.07 13.51 -11.31
CA LEU A 489 -0.93 13.18 -12.45
C LEU A 489 -0.11 12.99 -13.74
N VAL A 490 1.00 13.69 -13.83
CA VAL A 490 2.06 13.50 -14.83
C VAL A 490 3.36 13.25 -14.07
N VAL A 491 4.28 12.47 -14.62
CA VAL A 491 5.58 12.16 -14.01
C VAL A 491 6.68 12.31 -15.06
N ARG A 492 7.79 12.97 -14.69
CA ARG A 492 9.01 12.97 -15.49
C ARG A 492 9.51 11.53 -15.67
N TRP A 493 9.56 11.08 -16.91
CA TRP A 493 10.22 9.84 -17.31
C TRP A 493 11.73 10.12 -17.44
N SER A 494 12.41 10.17 -16.29
CA SER A 494 13.85 10.00 -16.28
C SER A 494 14.15 8.59 -16.79
N GLY A 495 14.70 8.49 -18.00
CA GLY A 495 15.24 7.23 -18.48
C GLY A 495 16.35 6.79 -17.52
N SER A 496 16.40 5.50 -17.19
CA SER A 496 17.32 4.92 -16.19
C SER A 496 18.81 5.11 -16.55
N GLY A 497 19.32 6.32 -16.37
CA GLY A 497 20.72 6.64 -16.15
C GLY A 497 21.03 6.41 -14.67
N THR A 498 22.10 5.67 -14.42
CA THR A 498 22.65 5.37 -13.10
C THR A 498 22.64 6.57 -12.16
N ALA A 499 21.98 6.42 -11.00
CA ALA A 499 22.08 7.38 -9.90
C ALA A 499 23.46 7.29 -9.22
N THR A 500 24.48 7.77 -9.90
CA THR A 500 25.80 8.09 -9.35
C THR A 500 25.88 9.61 -9.21
N GLY A 501 25.82 10.10 -7.98
CA GLY A 501 25.94 11.54 -7.72
C GLY A 501 27.35 12.04 -8.03
N ALA A 502 27.46 12.96 -8.98
CA ALA A 502 28.58 13.87 -9.16
C ALA A 502 28.06 15.10 -9.91
N GLY A 503 28.57 16.29 -9.59
CA GLY A 503 28.15 17.53 -10.23
C GLY A 503 28.49 17.53 -11.72
N GLY A 504 27.47 17.56 -12.57
CA GLY A 504 27.60 17.75 -14.01
C GLY A 504 26.69 18.88 -14.47
N THR A 505 27.21 20.11 -14.51
CA THR A 505 26.60 21.22 -15.26
C THR A 505 26.84 20.99 -16.75
N GLY A 506 26.18 19.97 -17.29
CA GLY A 506 26.13 19.69 -18.72
C GLY A 506 24.80 20.17 -19.26
N ASP A 507 24.83 21.26 -20.04
CA ASP A 507 23.66 21.93 -20.60
C ASP A 507 23.06 21.17 -21.82
N ASP A 508 23.23 19.85 -21.85
CA ASP A 508 22.69 18.98 -22.89
C ASP A 508 21.32 18.48 -22.45
N ALA A 509 20.30 19.28 -22.79
CA ALA A 509 18.89 19.09 -22.45
C ALA A 509 18.26 17.91 -23.21
N GLY A 510 18.84 16.70 -23.04
CA GLY A 510 18.48 15.48 -23.74
C GLY A 510 17.06 15.02 -23.47
N ASP A 511 16.12 15.47 -24.31
CA ASP A 511 14.70 15.09 -24.35
C ASP A 511 14.07 14.83 -22.96
N GLU A 512 13.72 15.90 -22.25
CA GLU A 512 12.91 15.78 -21.03
C GLU A 512 11.57 15.10 -21.39
N LYS A 513 11.46 13.82 -21.03
CA LYS A 513 10.33 12.96 -21.36
C LYS A 513 9.36 12.92 -20.19
N TRP A 514 8.08 12.95 -20.52
CA TRP A 514 6.97 13.00 -19.57
C TRP A 514 6.03 11.83 -19.84
N ARG A 515 5.36 11.33 -18.80
CA ARG A 515 4.30 10.30 -18.93
C ARG A 515 3.12 10.66 -18.04
N VAL A 516 1.89 10.34 -18.47
CA VAL A 516 0.73 10.38 -17.58
C VAL A 516 0.80 9.23 -16.56
N ASN A 517 0.25 9.46 -15.37
CA ASN A 517 0.21 8.50 -14.26
C ASN A 517 -1.23 8.31 -13.73
N VAL A 518 -2.21 8.41 -14.64
CA VAL A 518 -3.64 8.41 -14.33
C VAL A 518 -4.40 7.55 -15.34
N GLY A 519 -5.40 6.81 -14.87
CA GLY A 519 -6.26 5.98 -15.70
C GLY A 519 -7.25 6.78 -16.56
N ARG A 520 -7.63 6.19 -17.70
CA ARG A 520 -8.54 6.77 -18.70
C ARG A 520 -9.81 7.35 -18.10
N GLU A 521 -10.53 6.60 -17.27
CA GLU A 521 -11.84 7.00 -16.72
C GLU A 521 -11.79 8.33 -15.96
N TRP A 522 -10.69 8.61 -15.25
CA TRP A 522 -10.52 9.88 -14.54
C TRP A 522 -10.28 11.05 -15.50
N VAL A 523 -9.48 10.83 -16.56
CA VAL A 523 -9.23 11.84 -17.60
C VAL A 523 -10.51 12.12 -18.41
N VAL A 524 -11.27 11.08 -18.76
CA VAL A 524 -12.55 11.19 -19.46
C VAL A 524 -13.58 11.95 -18.60
N ASN A 525 -13.69 11.62 -17.31
CA ASN A 525 -14.59 12.31 -16.39
C ASN A 525 -14.19 13.80 -16.22
N MET A 526 -12.89 14.09 -16.06
CA MET A 526 -12.40 15.47 -15.99
C MET A 526 -12.66 16.24 -17.29
N GLY A 527 -12.48 15.60 -18.46
CA GLY A 527 -12.83 16.15 -19.77
C GLY A 527 -14.32 16.50 -19.87
N ARG A 528 -15.21 15.56 -19.52
CA ARG A 528 -16.66 15.75 -19.49
C ARG A 528 -17.09 16.91 -18.59
N MET A 529 -16.45 17.11 -17.43
CA MET A 529 -16.74 18.28 -16.56
C MET A 529 -16.47 19.64 -17.23
N TRP A 530 -15.60 19.68 -18.24
CA TRP A 530 -15.31 20.88 -19.04
C TRP A 530 -15.87 20.81 -20.47
N GLY A 531 -16.77 19.87 -20.76
CA GLY A 531 -17.41 19.72 -22.08
C GLY A 531 -16.50 19.15 -23.18
N MET A 532 -15.42 18.45 -22.82
CA MET A 532 -14.42 17.95 -23.76
C MET A 532 -14.53 16.42 -23.94
N GLY A 533 -14.78 15.98 -25.17
CA GLY A 533 -14.75 14.57 -25.55
C GLY A 533 -13.32 14.06 -25.74
N VAL A 534 -13.00 12.92 -25.12
CA VAL A 534 -11.71 12.22 -25.33
C VAL A 534 -11.81 11.23 -26.49
N SER A 535 -12.97 10.58 -26.63
CA SER A 535 -13.25 9.53 -27.61
C SER A 535 -13.06 9.96 -29.06
N GLU A 536 -13.26 11.25 -29.38
CA GLU A 536 -13.04 11.81 -30.73
C GLU A 536 -11.58 11.77 -31.19
N TYR A 537 -10.65 11.63 -30.24
CA TYR A 537 -9.20 11.61 -30.47
C TYR A 537 -8.54 10.27 -30.09
N GLU A 538 -9.34 9.29 -29.65
CA GLU A 538 -8.90 7.91 -29.49
C GLU A 538 -9.11 7.16 -30.82
N ILE A 539 -8.27 6.16 -31.09
CA ILE A 539 -8.48 5.26 -32.22
C ILE A 539 -9.12 4.00 -31.65
N ASP A 540 -10.39 3.79 -31.95
CA ASP A 540 -11.06 2.52 -31.66
C ASP A 540 -10.32 1.41 -32.42
N HIS A 541 -9.80 0.44 -31.65
CA HIS A 541 -8.97 -0.67 -32.14
C HIS A 541 -9.69 -2.02 -32.04
N ASP A 542 -11.02 -2.01 -31.91
CA ASP A 542 -11.88 -3.20 -31.97
C ASP A 542 -12.11 -3.66 -33.43
N LEU A 543 -11.02 -4.05 -34.12
CA LEU A 543 -10.99 -4.79 -35.40
C LEU A 543 -9.74 -5.67 -35.52
#